data_AF-A0AAI8SRG1-F1
#
_entry.id   AF-A0AAI8SRG1-F1
#
_cell.length_a   1.000
_cell.length_b   1.000
_cell.length_c   1.000
_cell.angle_alpha   90.00
_cell.angle_beta   90.00
_cell.angle_gamma   90.00
#
_symmetry.space_group_name_H-M   'P 1'
#
loop_
_entity.id
_entity.type
_entity.pdbx_description
1 polymer ?
#
loop_
_entity_poly.entity_id
_entity_poly.type
_entity_poly.pdbx_seq_one_letter_code
_entity_poly.pdbx_strand_id
1 'polypeptide(L)'
;MTVDAVTRTANVARATLYRHFPSGNDLLAAAFNSLIPASPTPPAEGSLRDRLVAVVLAQAEAVAQAPTMMTAMTWLALGRDLEAWPQPRADDSVAITTLRERIAQQYSEPFDVIFDSPEAAELGEVDRSRAIALLIGPLVLGRLSTLPDFDYRECALAAVDGFLHVQSARARAARIESAGA
;
A
#
# COMPACT_ATOMS: atom_id res chain seq x y z
N MET A 1 3.85 14.81 15.40
CA MET A 1 2.82 15.88 15.32
C MET A 1 2.18 16.06 16.69
N THR A 2 1.86 17.28 17.13
CA THR A 2 1.15 17.53 18.41
C THR A 2 -0.28 18.01 18.16
N VAL A 3 -1.20 17.72 19.08
CA VAL A 3 -2.62 18.16 19.00
C VAL A 3 -2.73 19.70 18.89
N ASP A 4 -1.83 20.43 19.56
CA ASP A 4 -1.80 21.91 19.52
C ASP A 4 -1.31 22.48 18.19
N ALA A 5 -0.51 21.72 17.43
CA ALA A 5 -0.17 22.09 16.06
C ALA A 5 -1.38 21.87 15.14
N VAL A 6 -2.17 20.80 15.34
CA VAL A 6 -3.35 20.49 14.53
C VAL A 6 -4.48 21.47 14.74
N THR A 7 -4.83 21.80 15.99
CA THR A 7 -5.89 22.79 16.30
C THR A 7 -5.59 24.15 15.70
N ARG A 8 -4.30 24.54 15.68
CA ARG A 8 -3.83 25.80 15.11
C ARG A 8 -3.92 25.81 13.59
N THR A 9 -3.48 24.74 12.92
CA THR A 9 -3.52 24.64 11.46
C THR A 9 -4.95 24.48 10.92
N ALA A 10 -5.78 23.70 11.60
CA ALA A 10 -7.17 23.44 11.19
C ALA A 10 -8.17 24.50 11.68
N ASN A 11 -7.69 25.52 12.42
CA ASN A 11 -8.51 26.59 13.02
C ASN A 11 -9.76 26.08 13.78
N VAL A 12 -9.58 25.02 14.57
CA VAL A 12 -10.65 24.39 15.35
C VAL A 12 -10.26 24.26 16.81
N ALA A 13 -11.23 24.48 17.70
CA ALA A 13 -11.04 24.30 19.13
C ALA A 13 -10.74 22.84 19.48
N ARG A 14 -9.87 22.62 20.48
CA ARG A 14 -9.50 21.29 20.99
C ARG A 14 -10.72 20.44 21.36
N ALA A 15 -11.77 21.04 21.91
CA ALA A 15 -13.02 20.37 22.27
C ALA A 15 -13.81 19.87 21.05
N THR A 16 -13.78 20.59 19.92
CA THR A 16 -14.39 20.16 18.64
C THR A 16 -13.64 18.97 18.06
N LEU A 17 -12.32 18.98 18.22
CA LEU A 17 -11.41 17.95 17.75
C LEU A 17 -11.62 16.62 18.50
N TYR A 18 -11.65 16.65 19.84
CA TYR A 18 -11.91 15.46 20.65
C TYR A 18 -13.35 14.92 20.56
N ARG A 19 -14.31 15.70 20.06
CA ARG A 19 -15.66 15.17 19.73
C ARG A 19 -15.66 14.24 18.53
N HIS A 20 -14.74 14.44 17.58
CA HIS A 20 -14.65 13.67 16.35
C HIS A 20 -13.55 12.61 16.40
N PHE A 21 -12.52 12.85 17.23
CA PHE A 21 -11.37 11.98 17.40
C PHE A 21 -11.15 11.71 18.90
N PRO A 22 -11.66 10.59 19.42
CA PRO A 22 -11.60 10.27 20.86
C PRO A 22 -10.20 10.30 21.45
N SER A 23 -9.17 9.99 20.65
CA SER A 23 -7.76 10.03 21.03
C SER A 23 -6.88 10.80 20.03
N GLY A 24 -5.65 11.10 20.45
CA GLY A 24 -4.62 11.62 19.54
C GLY A 24 -4.27 10.64 18.41
N ASN A 25 -4.44 9.33 18.64
CA ASN A 25 -4.22 8.29 17.63
C ASN A 25 -5.35 8.24 16.61
N ASP A 26 -6.60 8.45 17.01
CA ASP A 26 -7.72 8.59 16.07
C ASP A 26 -7.54 9.80 15.16
N LEU A 27 -7.04 10.90 15.72
CA LEU A 27 -6.71 12.09 14.95
C LEU A 27 -5.56 11.83 13.97
N LEU A 28 -4.50 11.15 14.42
CA LEU A 28 -3.39 10.76 13.55
C LEU A 28 -3.89 9.83 12.44
N ALA A 29 -4.65 8.79 12.77
CA ALA A 29 -5.22 7.86 11.80
C ALA A 29 -6.11 8.57 10.78
N ALA A 30 -6.93 9.53 11.20
CA ALA A 30 -7.76 10.33 10.31
C ALA A 30 -6.93 11.28 9.41
N ALA A 31 -5.91 11.93 9.98
CA ALA A 31 -4.99 12.75 9.19
C ALA A 31 -4.22 11.88 8.18
N PHE A 32 -3.78 10.68 8.57
CA PHE A 32 -3.17 9.74 7.64
C PHE A 32 -4.13 9.32 6.54
N ASN A 33 -5.37 8.99 6.87
CA ASN A 33 -6.39 8.65 5.87
C ASN A 33 -6.62 9.76 4.86
N SER A 34 -6.54 11.03 5.27
CA SER A 34 -6.65 12.17 4.33
C SER A 34 -5.43 12.34 3.41
N LEU A 35 -4.30 11.75 3.77
CA LEU A 35 -3.02 11.86 3.06
C LEU A 35 -2.72 10.65 2.17
N ILE A 36 -3.45 9.55 2.33
CA ILE A 36 -3.32 8.37 1.47
C ILE A 36 -3.86 8.75 0.09
N PRO A 37 -3.04 8.66 -0.98
CA PRO A 37 -3.51 8.90 -2.33
C PRO A 37 -4.67 7.97 -2.69
N ALA A 38 -5.62 8.47 -3.50
CA ALA A 38 -6.66 7.62 -4.06
C ALA A 38 -6.02 6.46 -4.84
N SER A 39 -6.60 5.26 -4.71
CA SER A 39 -6.09 4.09 -5.40
C SER A 39 -6.24 4.30 -6.91
N PRO A 40 -5.20 4.02 -7.72
CA PRO A 40 -5.30 4.24 -9.15
C PRO A 40 -6.32 3.29 -9.76
N THR A 41 -7.27 3.83 -10.51
CA THR A 41 -8.23 3.01 -11.24
C THR A 41 -7.51 2.28 -12.39
N PRO A 42 -7.56 0.92 -12.44
CA PRO A 42 -6.99 0.19 -13.56
C PRO A 42 -7.65 0.58 -14.88
N PRO A 43 -6.92 0.63 -16.01
CA PRO A 43 -7.54 0.78 -17.32
C PRO A 43 -8.60 -0.31 -17.56
N ALA A 44 -9.71 0.05 -18.20
CA ALA A 44 -10.81 -0.87 -18.49
C ALA A 44 -10.43 -1.91 -19.57
N GLU A 45 -9.56 -1.53 -20.49
CA GLU A 45 -9.13 -2.34 -21.63
C GLU A 45 -7.60 -2.48 -21.66
N GLY A 46 -7.11 -3.43 -22.44
CA GLY A 46 -5.69 -3.69 -22.64
C GLY A 46 -5.28 -5.07 -22.12
N SER A 47 -4.04 -5.46 -22.43
CA SER A 47 -3.50 -6.71 -21.93
C SER A 47 -3.37 -6.67 -20.40
N LEU A 48 -3.40 -7.85 -19.76
CA LEU A 48 -3.16 -7.97 -18.32
C LEU A 48 -1.88 -7.25 -17.89
N ARG A 49 -0.82 -7.39 -18.70
CA ARG A 49 0.45 -6.72 -18.50
C ARG A 49 0.30 -5.20 -18.53
N ASP A 50 -0.34 -4.65 -19.55
CA ASP A 50 -0.46 -3.19 -19.70
C ASP A 50 -1.29 -2.58 -18.56
N ARG A 51 -2.35 -3.28 -18.13
CA ARG A 51 -3.18 -2.87 -16.99
C ARG A 51 -2.41 -2.89 -15.67
N LEU A 52 -1.61 -3.94 -15.42
CA LEU A 52 -0.72 -4.01 -14.26
C LEU A 52 0.35 -2.93 -14.30
N VAL A 53 1.01 -2.71 -15.44
CA VAL A 53 2.01 -1.66 -15.61
C VAL A 53 1.41 -0.29 -15.31
N ALA A 54 0.22 0.01 -15.83
CA ALA A 54 -0.45 1.28 -15.57
C ALA A 54 -0.70 1.52 -14.07
N VAL A 55 -1.21 0.51 -13.35
CA VAL A 55 -1.45 0.58 -11.90
C VAL A 55 -0.13 0.74 -11.14
N VAL A 56 0.87 -0.09 -11.41
CA VAL A 56 2.14 -0.09 -10.67
C VAL A 56 2.91 1.21 -10.92
N LEU A 57 2.88 1.77 -12.14
CA LEU A 57 3.47 3.08 -12.43
C LEU A 57 2.76 4.22 -11.70
N ALA A 58 1.42 4.21 -11.66
CA ALA A 58 0.67 5.22 -10.92
C ALA A 58 0.97 5.15 -9.41
N GLN A 59 1.10 3.95 -8.85
CA GLN A 59 1.52 3.77 -7.46
C GLN A 59 2.99 4.16 -7.25
N ALA A 60 3.88 3.90 -8.22
CA ALA A 60 5.28 4.32 -8.15
C ALA A 60 5.40 5.85 -8.06
N GLU A 61 4.64 6.58 -8.87
CA GLU A 61 4.57 8.05 -8.81
C GLU A 61 4.07 8.53 -7.45
N ALA A 62 2.99 7.91 -6.94
CA ALA A 62 2.46 8.22 -5.62
C ALA A 62 3.48 7.97 -4.49
N VAL A 63 4.23 6.88 -4.57
CA VAL A 63 5.32 6.54 -3.62
C VAL A 63 6.49 7.52 -3.73
N ALA A 64 6.86 7.92 -4.95
CA ALA A 64 7.94 8.88 -5.20
C ALA A 64 7.59 10.29 -4.69
N GLN A 65 6.33 10.72 -4.86
CA GLN A 65 5.85 12.04 -4.43
C GLN A 65 5.42 12.09 -2.96
N ALA A 66 5.29 10.95 -2.27
CA ALA A 66 4.89 10.92 -0.87
C ALA A 66 5.87 11.74 -0.01
N PRO A 67 5.40 12.68 0.85
CA PRO A 67 6.27 13.52 1.66
C PRO A 67 7.26 12.68 2.46
N THR A 68 8.51 12.70 2.00
CA THR A 68 9.50 11.67 2.30
C THR A 68 9.74 11.41 3.78
N MET A 69 9.77 12.51 4.52
CA MET A 69 10.01 12.54 5.96
C MET A 69 8.79 12.05 6.75
N MET A 70 7.57 12.27 6.27
CA MET A 70 6.35 11.87 6.95
C MET A 70 6.13 10.36 6.82
N THR A 71 6.29 9.79 5.62
CA THR A 71 6.19 8.33 5.40
C THR A 71 7.26 7.59 6.19
N ALA A 72 8.52 8.04 6.15
CA ALA A 72 9.61 7.43 6.91
C ALA A 72 9.42 7.52 8.43
N MET A 73 9.02 8.69 8.96
CA MET A 73 8.71 8.84 10.39
C MET A 73 7.53 7.99 10.84
N THR A 74 6.53 7.80 9.96
CA THR A 74 5.35 6.97 10.25
C THR A 74 5.71 5.49 10.31
N TRP A 75 6.52 5.01 9.37
CA TRP A 75 7.03 3.64 9.40
C TRP A 75 7.97 3.38 10.58
N LEU A 76 8.81 4.36 10.96
CA LEU A 76 9.65 4.27 12.15
C LEU A 76 8.83 4.29 13.45
N ALA A 77 7.82 5.14 13.54
CA ALA A 77 6.89 5.20 14.69
C ALA A 77 6.05 3.92 14.81
N LEU A 78 5.67 3.31 13.70
CA LEU A 78 4.90 2.07 13.67
C LEU A 78 5.75 0.80 13.84
N GLY A 79 7.04 0.84 13.49
CA GLY A 79 7.90 -0.34 13.37
C GLY A 79 8.82 -0.61 14.57
N ARG A 80 9.10 0.37 15.44
CA ARG A 80 10.02 0.19 16.58
C ARG A 80 9.50 0.60 17.96
N ASP A 81 8.33 1.23 18.07
CA ASP A 81 7.85 1.80 19.34
C ASP A 81 6.64 1.09 19.98
N LEU A 82 6.22 -0.09 19.49
CA LEU A 82 5.16 -0.86 20.15
C LEU A 82 5.62 -1.55 21.44
N GLU A 83 6.93 -1.74 21.66
CA GLU A 83 7.46 -2.39 22.86
C GLU A 83 7.95 -1.41 23.95
N ALA A 84 8.21 -0.14 23.61
CA ALA A 84 8.84 0.82 24.53
C ALA A 84 7.91 1.95 25.04
N TRP A 85 6.69 2.05 24.50
CA TRP A 85 5.69 2.99 25.00
C TRP A 85 4.86 2.36 26.13
N PRO A 86 4.45 3.12 27.16
CA PRO A 86 3.56 2.59 28.20
C PRO A 86 2.34 2.00 27.52
N GLN A 87 2.00 0.75 27.86
CA GLN A 87 0.98 -0.09 27.22
C GLN A 87 -0.09 0.74 26.50
N PRO A 88 -0.21 0.64 25.16
CA PRO A 88 -1.27 1.33 24.44
C PRO A 88 -2.60 1.00 25.12
N ARG A 89 -3.44 2.00 25.40
CA ARG A 89 -4.80 1.71 25.86
C ARG A 89 -5.47 0.85 24.78
N ALA A 90 -6.40 -0.02 25.15
CA ALA A 90 -7.02 -0.95 24.22
C ALA A 90 -7.55 -0.26 22.93
N ASP A 91 -8.11 0.95 23.05
CA ASP A 91 -8.56 1.76 21.92
C ASP A 91 -7.44 2.24 20.99
N ASP A 92 -6.25 2.55 21.51
CA ASP A 92 -5.11 3.01 20.71
C ASP A 92 -4.60 1.91 19.76
N SER A 93 -4.64 0.66 20.23
CA SER A 93 -4.27 -0.50 19.41
C SER A 93 -5.25 -0.73 18.26
N VAL A 94 -6.55 -0.48 18.49
CA VAL A 94 -7.60 -0.66 17.48
C VAL A 94 -7.49 0.40 16.38
N ALA A 95 -7.29 1.68 16.73
CA ALA A 95 -7.14 2.76 15.74
C ALA A 95 -5.92 2.54 14.81
N ILE A 96 -4.81 2.06 15.35
CA ILE A 96 -3.61 1.77 14.57
C ILE A 96 -3.79 0.53 13.69
N THR A 97 -4.43 -0.52 14.22
CA THR A 97 -4.71 -1.75 13.47
C THR A 97 -5.63 -1.47 12.29
N THR A 98 -6.73 -0.74 12.51
CA THR A 98 -7.67 -0.34 11.45
C THR A 98 -7.04 0.55 10.38
N LEU A 99 -6.11 1.43 10.76
CA LEU A 99 -5.33 2.21 9.78
C LEU A 99 -4.45 1.31 8.91
N ARG A 100 -3.72 0.36 9.50
CA ARG A 100 -2.88 -0.58 8.75
C ARG A 100 -3.69 -1.42 7.77
N GLU A 101 -4.83 -1.94 8.21
CA GLU A 101 -5.76 -2.70 7.37
C GLU A 101 -6.29 -1.86 6.21
N ARG A 102 -6.69 -0.61 6.47
CA ARG A 102 -7.18 0.31 5.44
C ARG A 102 -6.11 0.66 4.42
N ILE A 103 -4.86 0.88 4.87
CA ILE A 103 -3.73 1.08 3.96
C ILE A 103 -3.57 -0.17 3.08
N ALA A 104 -3.50 -1.36 3.67
CA ALA A 104 -3.36 -2.60 2.91
C ALA A 104 -4.48 -2.77 1.87
N GLN A 105 -5.73 -2.48 2.25
CA GLN A 105 -6.89 -2.54 1.37
C GLN A 105 -6.80 -1.53 0.21
N GLN A 106 -6.41 -0.29 0.49
CA GLN A 106 -6.26 0.73 -0.55
C GLN A 106 -5.22 0.34 -1.60
N TYR A 107 -4.10 -0.24 -1.16
CA TYR A 107 -3.05 -0.75 -2.03
C TYR A 107 -3.47 -2.02 -2.77
N SER A 108 -4.40 -2.82 -2.24
CA SER A 108 -4.89 -4.08 -2.84
C SER A 108 -6.00 -3.89 -3.86
N GLU A 109 -6.89 -2.92 -3.65
CA GLU A 109 -8.09 -2.67 -4.47
C GLU A 109 -7.85 -2.69 -5.99
N PRO A 110 -6.81 -2.04 -6.55
CA PRO A 110 -6.64 -2.00 -8.00
C PRO A 110 -6.14 -3.35 -8.53
N PHE A 111 -5.45 -4.13 -7.69
CA PHE A 111 -5.05 -5.49 -8.02
C PHE A 111 -6.21 -6.46 -7.94
N ASP A 112 -7.15 -6.27 -7.01
CA ASP A 112 -8.37 -7.08 -6.94
C ASP A 112 -9.16 -6.97 -8.24
N VAL A 113 -9.38 -5.74 -8.72
CA VAL A 113 -10.05 -5.48 -10.01
C VAL A 113 -9.33 -6.13 -11.20
N ILE A 114 -8.00 -6.14 -11.20
CA ILE A 114 -7.21 -6.75 -12.27
C ILE A 114 -7.25 -8.29 -12.17
N PHE A 115 -7.04 -8.86 -10.99
CA PHE A 115 -6.95 -10.31 -10.81
C PHE A 115 -8.29 -11.02 -10.89
N ASP A 116 -9.40 -10.31 -10.64
CA ASP A 116 -10.75 -10.82 -10.87
C ASP A 116 -11.21 -10.68 -12.34
N SER A 117 -10.37 -10.11 -13.22
CA SER A 117 -10.70 -9.95 -14.65
C SER A 117 -10.49 -11.23 -15.46
N PRO A 118 -11.21 -11.42 -16.58
CA PRO A 118 -11.06 -12.59 -17.45
C PRO A 118 -9.63 -12.78 -17.96
N GLU A 119 -8.91 -11.68 -18.19
CA GLU A 119 -7.54 -11.70 -18.68
C GLU A 119 -6.56 -12.32 -17.68
N ALA A 120 -6.89 -12.29 -16.38
CA ALA A 120 -6.07 -12.87 -15.32
C ALA A 120 -6.31 -14.39 -15.12
N ALA A 121 -7.30 -14.98 -15.78
CA ALA A 121 -7.64 -16.40 -15.63
C ALA A 121 -6.45 -17.33 -15.97
N GLU A 122 -5.56 -16.90 -16.87
CA GLU A 122 -4.36 -17.65 -17.22
C GLU A 122 -3.30 -17.70 -16.12
N LEU A 123 -3.39 -16.85 -15.10
CA LEU A 123 -2.47 -16.86 -13.95
C LEU A 123 -2.84 -17.91 -12.89
N GLY A 124 -4.05 -18.49 -12.95
CA GLY A 124 -4.54 -19.40 -11.92
C GLY A 124 -4.76 -18.71 -10.58
N GLU A 125 -4.59 -19.42 -9.47
CA GLU A 125 -4.71 -18.83 -8.13
C GLU A 125 -3.55 -17.86 -7.84
N VAL A 126 -3.91 -16.61 -7.56
CA VAL A 126 -2.97 -15.55 -7.18
C VAL A 126 -3.10 -15.25 -5.69
N ASP A 127 -2.02 -15.48 -4.95
CA ASP A 127 -1.88 -14.97 -3.57
C ASP A 127 -1.72 -13.44 -3.64
N ARG A 128 -2.82 -12.72 -3.35
CA ARG A 128 -2.92 -11.26 -3.43
C ARG A 128 -1.87 -10.56 -2.57
N SER A 129 -1.67 -11.03 -1.35
CA SER A 129 -0.68 -10.47 -0.43
C SER A 129 0.73 -10.57 -1.00
N ARG A 130 1.05 -11.73 -1.59
CA ARG A 130 2.34 -11.93 -2.27
C ARG A 130 2.47 -11.10 -3.53
N ALA A 131 1.41 -11.00 -4.34
CA ALA A 131 1.42 -10.19 -5.56
C ALA A 131 1.72 -8.73 -5.23
N ILE A 132 1.04 -8.14 -4.23
CA ILE A 132 1.27 -6.78 -3.78
C ILE A 132 2.70 -6.61 -3.27
N ALA A 133 3.21 -7.55 -2.46
CA ALA A 133 4.57 -7.49 -1.96
C ALA A 133 5.62 -7.50 -3.08
N LEU A 134 5.41 -8.29 -4.14
CA LEU A 134 6.32 -8.36 -5.29
C LEU A 134 6.21 -7.15 -6.22
N LEU A 135 5.00 -6.61 -6.41
CA LEU A 135 4.73 -5.52 -7.34
C LEU A 135 5.06 -4.14 -6.73
N ILE A 136 4.80 -3.94 -5.44
CA ILE A 136 4.93 -2.64 -4.77
C ILE A 136 6.14 -2.58 -3.84
N GLY A 137 6.53 -3.70 -3.22
CA GLY A 137 7.65 -3.77 -2.28
C GLY A 137 8.95 -3.13 -2.79
N PRO A 138 9.39 -3.42 -4.03
CA PRO A 138 10.58 -2.80 -4.61
C PRO A 138 10.51 -1.27 -4.70
N LEU A 139 9.34 -0.71 -5.02
CA LEU A 139 9.14 0.74 -5.13
C LEU A 139 9.23 1.42 -3.76
N VAL A 140 8.61 0.80 -2.75
CA VAL A 140 8.70 1.27 -1.35
C VAL A 140 10.13 1.18 -0.85
N LEU A 141 10.84 0.08 -1.14
CA LEU A 141 12.25 -0.07 -0.79
C LEU A 141 13.10 1.01 -1.46
N GLY A 142 12.93 1.24 -2.76
CA GLY A 142 13.64 2.31 -3.49
C GLY A 142 13.52 3.65 -2.77
N ARG A 143 12.30 3.98 -2.34
CA ARG A 143 11.99 5.20 -1.59
C ARG A 143 12.66 5.30 -0.21
N LEU A 144 12.89 4.18 0.46
CA LEU A 144 13.52 4.12 1.78
C LEU A 144 15.05 3.96 1.72
N SER A 145 15.57 3.46 0.60
CA SER A 145 16.93 2.92 0.50
C SER A 145 18.06 3.94 0.43
N THR A 146 17.78 5.25 0.43
CA THR A 146 18.76 6.34 0.19
C THR A 146 19.55 6.21 -1.11
N LEU A 147 19.20 5.25 -1.98
CA LEU A 147 19.87 5.00 -3.24
C LEU A 147 19.73 6.25 -4.12
N PRO A 148 20.84 6.82 -4.61
CA PRO A 148 20.78 7.91 -5.57
C PRO A 148 20.17 7.39 -6.88
N ASP A 149 19.38 8.24 -7.53
CA ASP A 149 18.88 8.02 -8.90
C ASP A 149 18.10 6.71 -9.10
N PHE A 150 17.32 6.27 -8.09
CA PHE A 150 16.47 5.08 -8.20
C PHE A 150 15.43 5.26 -9.32
N ASP A 151 15.51 4.44 -10.37
CA ASP A 151 14.56 4.47 -11.48
C ASP A 151 13.28 3.70 -11.12
N TYR A 152 12.28 4.44 -10.64
CA TYR A 152 10.96 3.91 -10.30
C TYR A 152 10.24 3.29 -11.49
N ARG A 153 10.46 3.81 -12.70
CA ARG A 153 9.77 3.34 -13.91
C ARG A 153 10.35 2.00 -14.34
N GLU A 154 11.67 1.89 -14.42
CA GLU A 154 12.34 0.63 -14.75
C GLU A 154 12.03 -0.44 -13.69
N CYS A 155 12.08 -0.08 -12.41
CA CYS A 155 11.74 -0.99 -11.33
C CYS A 155 10.29 -1.50 -11.41
N ALA A 156 9.33 -0.61 -11.68
CA ALA A 156 7.92 -0.97 -11.87
C ALA A 156 7.72 -1.95 -13.03
N LEU A 157 8.36 -1.69 -14.17
CA LEU A 157 8.30 -2.58 -15.34
C LEU A 157 8.89 -3.96 -15.02
N ALA A 158 10.08 -3.99 -14.41
CA ALA A 158 10.74 -5.24 -14.02
C ALA A 158 9.93 -6.03 -12.99
N ALA A 159 9.28 -5.36 -12.04
CA ALA A 159 8.42 -6.01 -11.05
C ALA A 159 7.21 -6.67 -11.69
N VAL A 160 6.53 -5.98 -12.62
CA VAL A 160 5.38 -6.55 -13.35
C VAL A 160 5.81 -7.72 -14.23
N ASP A 161 6.87 -7.54 -15.02
CA ASP A 161 7.34 -8.57 -15.94
C ASP A 161 7.84 -9.82 -15.19
N GLY A 162 8.57 -9.62 -14.09
CA GLY A 162 9.03 -10.71 -13.23
C GLY A 162 7.87 -11.45 -12.56
N PHE A 163 6.89 -10.72 -12.03
CA PHE A 163 5.69 -11.31 -11.42
C PHE A 163 4.92 -12.17 -12.43
N LEU A 164 4.61 -11.63 -13.61
CA LEU A 164 3.88 -12.35 -14.65
C LEU A 164 4.66 -13.58 -15.12
N HIS A 165 5.97 -13.45 -15.34
CA HIS A 165 6.81 -14.57 -15.74
C HIS A 165 6.73 -15.74 -14.76
N VAL A 166 6.89 -15.46 -13.45
CA VAL A 166 6.84 -16.49 -12.41
C VAL A 166 5.44 -17.09 -12.27
N GLN A 167 4.39 -16.26 -12.28
CA GLN A 167 3.02 -16.73 -12.11
C GLN A 167 2.54 -17.57 -13.29
N SER A 168 2.79 -17.13 -14.53
CA SER A 168 2.46 -17.92 -15.71
C SER A 168 3.21 -19.26 -15.75
N ALA A 169 4.47 -19.29 -15.33
CA ALA A 169 5.23 -20.53 -15.22
C ALA A 169 4.63 -21.50 -14.19
N ARG A 170 4.25 -21.00 -13.01
CA ARG A 170 3.58 -21.79 -11.97
C ARG A 170 2.23 -22.34 -12.43
N ALA A 171 1.41 -21.49 -13.05
CA ALA A 171 0.11 -21.89 -13.59
C ALA A 171 0.25 -22.98 -14.67
N ARG A 172 1.26 -22.87 -15.54
CA ARG A 172 1.56 -23.89 -16.54
C ARG A 172 2.01 -25.20 -15.91
N ALA A 173 2.87 -25.18 -14.90
CA ALA A 173 3.32 -26.38 -14.21
C ALA A 173 2.14 -27.12 -13.54
N ALA A 174 1.27 -26.40 -12.82
CA ALA A 174 0.10 -26.96 -12.17
C ALA A 174 -0.88 -27.63 -13.16
N ARG A 175 -1.05 -27.05 -14.37
CA ARG A 175 -1.87 -27.67 -15.42
C ARG A 175 -1.27 -28.97 -15.96
N ILE A 176 0.05 -29.04 -16.10
CA ILE A 176 0.74 -30.25 -16.58
C ILE A 176 0.60 -31.37 -15.54
N GLU A 177 0.77 -31.04 -14.25
CA GLU A 177 0.60 -32.00 -13.15
C GLU A 177 -0.84 -32.53 -13.09
N SER A 178 -1.84 -31.67 -13.25
CA SER A 178 -3.25 -32.07 -13.26
C SER A 178 -3.66 -32.89 -14.50
N ALA A 179 -2.96 -32.74 -15.63
CA ALA A 179 -3.26 -33.49 -16.86
C ALA A 179 -2.55 -34.86 -16.92
N GLY A 180 -1.54 -35.08 -16.06
CA GLY A 180 -0.79 -36.33 -15.96
C GLY A 180 -1.26 -37.28 -14.84
N ALA A 181 -2.22 -36.85 -14.02
CA ALA A 181 -2.88 -37.64 -12.98
C ALA A 181 -4.22 -38.21 -13.48
#